data_AF-A0AAU1CBC3-F1
#
_entry.id   AF-A0AAU1CBC3-F1
#
_cell.length_a   1.000
_cell.length_b   1.000
_cell.length_c   1.000
_cell.angle_alpha   90.00
_cell.angle_beta   90.00
_cell.angle_gamma   90.00
#
_symmetry.space_group_name_H-M   'P 1'
#
loop_
_entity.id
_entity.type
_entity.pdbx_description
1 polymer ?
#
loop_
_entity_poly.entity_id
_entity_poly.type
_entity_poly.pdbx_seq_one_letter_code
_entity_poly.pdbx_strand_id
1 'polypeptide(L)'
;MECYFYDDGELAYVQVDGRSGPQVTCEGIRLIGRVPSQLAREMEEYADRHGLGIRYSPTGDFFCDGFQLEVGAQRAGDHVVSWALFFVAGPDHSDARDGAPKTAWHRW
;
A
#
# COMPACT_ATOMS: atom_id res chain seq x y z
N MET A 1 -4.52 11.32 5.39
CA MET A 1 -5.33 10.34 4.64
C MET A 1 -6.08 11.09 3.57
N GLU A 2 -6.18 10.52 2.38
CA GLU A 2 -6.87 11.10 1.24
C GLU A 2 -7.72 10.03 0.56
N CYS A 3 -8.90 10.42 0.08
CA CYS A 3 -9.83 9.55 -0.61
C CYS A 3 -9.95 10.00 -2.06
N TYR A 4 -9.97 9.03 -2.97
CA TYR A 4 -10.16 9.24 -4.40
C TYR A 4 -11.43 8.52 -4.82
N PHE A 5 -12.22 9.14 -5.69
CA PHE A 5 -13.54 8.67 -6.08
C PHE A 5 -13.63 8.53 -7.60
N TYR A 6 -14.44 7.58 -8.07
CA TYR A 6 -14.84 7.50 -9.48
C TYR A 6 -15.81 8.64 -9.83
N ASP A 7 -16.09 8.82 -11.13
CA ASP A 7 -17.00 9.86 -11.62
C ASP A 7 -18.45 9.70 -11.12
N ASP A 8 -18.85 8.48 -10.77
CA ASP A 8 -20.15 8.17 -10.16
C ASP A 8 -20.22 8.44 -8.66
N GLY A 9 -19.10 8.84 -8.04
CA GLY A 9 -18.99 9.15 -6.62
C GLY A 9 -18.63 7.96 -5.73
N GLU A 10 -18.41 6.77 -6.27
CA GLU A 10 -17.95 5.62 -5.48
C GLU A 10 -16.48 5.78 -5.02
N LEU A 11 -16.17 5.32 -3.81
CA LEU A 11 -14.82 5.38 -3.26
C LEU A 11 -13.91 4.39 -4.01
N ALA A 12 -12.93 4.92 -4.73
CA ALA A 12 -12.00 4.14 -5.55
C ALA A 12 -10.73 3.77 -4.77
N TYR A 13 -10.13 4.75 -4.09
CA TYR A 13 -8.87 4.57 -3.36
C TYR A 13 -8.87 5.31 -2.02
N VAL A 14 -8.15 4.75 -1.05
CA VAL A 14 -7.80 5.44 0.20
C VAL A 14 -6.30 5.41 0.38
N GLN A 15 -5.69 6.59 0.35
CA GLN A 15 -4.27 6.74 0.64
C GLN A 15 -4.07 7.10 2.12
N VAL A 16 -3.21 6.35 2.80
CA VAL A 16 -2.85 6.58 4.20
C VAL A 16 -1.39 6.98 4.31
N ASP A 17 -1.17 8.25 4.62
CA ASP A 17 0.16 8.84 4.81
C ASP A 17 0.91 8.19 5.98
N GLY A 18 2.18 7.86 5.76
CA GLY A 18 3.06 7.17 6.70
C GLY A 18 3.40 7.98 7.96
N ARG A 19 3.32 9.32 7.91
CA ARG A 19 3.76 10.20 9.01
C ARG A 19 2.60 10.76 9.82
N SER A 20 1.51 11.11 9.15
CA SER A 20 0.36 11.82 9.69
C SER A 20 -0.94 11.05 9.57
N GLY A 21 -0.93 9.91 8.86
CA GLY A 21 -2.07 9.04 8.75
C GLY A 21 -2.33 8.22 10.01
N PRO A 22 -3.55 7.69 10.16
CA PRO A 22 -3.87 6.75 11.24
C PRO A 22 -3.01 5.48 11.14
N GLN A 23 -2.80 4.83 12.28
CA GLN A 23 -2.25 3.47 12.30
C GLN A 23 -3.28 2.50 11.74
N VAL A 24 -2.89 1.74 10.71
CA VAL A 24 -3.72 0.72 10.08
C VAL A 24 -3.06 -0.65 10.25
N THR A 25 -3.87 -1.63 10.62
CA THR A 25 -3.48 -3.03 10.75
C THR A 25 -4.29 -3.86 9.79
N CYS A 26 -3.64 -4.73 9.02
CA CYS A 26 -4.29 -5.68 8.13
C CYS A 26 -3.71 -7.07 8.40
N GLU A 27 -4.58 -8.06 8.65
CA GLU A 27 -4.14 -9.44 8.95
C GLU A 27 -3.11 -9.52 10.11
N GLY A 28 -3.25 -8.64 11.10
CA GLY A 28 -2.33 -8.54 12.24
C GLY A 28 -1.03 -7.77 11.97
N ILE A 29 -0.77 -7.35 10.72
CA ILE A 29 0.43 -6.61 10.31
C ILE A 29 0.15 -5.11 10.37
N ARG A 30 0.96 -4.36 11.12
CA ARG A 30 0.88 -2.89 11.15
C ARG A 30 1.57 -2.29 9.92
N LEU A 31 0.84 -1.49 9.16
CA LEU A 31 1.26 -1.02 7.83
C LEU A 31 1.87 0.38 7.81
N ILE A 32 1.43 1.30 8.68
CA ILE A 32 1.69 2.73 8.53
C ILE A 32 2.83 3.19 9.44
N GLY A 33 3.79 3.94 8.90
CA GLY A 33 4.87 4.53 9.69
C GLY A 33 5.98 3.55 10.08
N ARG A 34 6.05 2.37 9.46
CA ARG A 34 7.07 1.34 9.73
C ARG A 34 8.31 1.57 8.87
N VAL A 35 9.44 0.97 9.26
CA VAL A 35 10.59 0.85 8.38
C VAL A 35 10.21 -0.07 7.19
N PRO A 36 10.30 0.39 5.92
CA PRO A 36 9.80 -0.37 4.79
C PRO A 36 10.38 -1.79 4.68
N SER A 37 11.68 -1.97 4.92
CA SER A 37 12.32 -3.29 4.86
C SER A 37 11.83 -4.26 5.95
N GLN A 38 11.48 -3.76 7.13
CA GLN A 38 10.93 -4.59 8.20
C GLN A 38 9.49 -5.02 7.88
N LEU A 39 8.70 -4.11 7.31
CA LEU A 39 7.34 -4.40 6.87
C LEU A 39 7.34 -5.39 5.70
N ALA A 40 8.19 -5.18 4.69
CA ALA A 40 8.33 -6.10 3.56
C ALA A 40 8.63 -7.53 4.05
N ARG A 41 9.61 -7.70 4.95
CA ARG A 41 9.92 -9.01 5.54
C ARG A 41 8.73 -9.63 6.28
N GLU A 42 8.00 -8.84 7.07
CA GLU A 42 6.82 -9.34 7.80
C GLU A 42 5.69 -9.78 6.85
N MET A 43 5.53 -9.09 5.72
CA MET A 43 4.57 -9.46 4.69
C MET A 43 5.03 -10.64 3.83
N GLU A 44 6.34 -10.80 3.58
CA GLU A 44 6.91 -12.00 2.96
C GLU A 44 6.68 -13.24 3.83
N GLU A 45 6.96 -13.14 5.14
CA GLU A 45 6.69 -14.21 6.10
C GLU A 45 5.20 -14.57 6.17
N TYR A 46 4.32 -13.58 6.02
CA TYR A 46 2.89 -13.83 5.89
C TYR A 46 2.55 -14.55 4.59
N ALA A 47 3.06 -14.06 3.45
CA ALA A 47 2.80 -14.66 2.14
C ALA A 47 3.23 -16.14 2.11
N ASP A 48 4.43 -16.44 2.60
CA ASP A 48 4.95 -17.80 2.72
C ASP A 48 4.05 -18.70 3.57
N ARG A 49 3.60 -18.20 4.74
CA ARG A 49 2.73 -18.96 5.65
C ARG A 49 1.37 -19.27 5.03
N HIS A 50 0.87 -18.39 4.19
CA HIS A 50 -0.47 -18.47 3.60
C HIS A 50 -0.47 -18.97 2.15
N GLY A 51 0.70 -19.28 1.57
CA GLY A 51 0.84 -19.74 0.20
C GLY A 51 0.45 -18.70 -0.84
N LEU A 52 0.70 -17.42 -0.55
CA LEU A 52 0.38 -16.27 -1.39
C LEU A 52 1.60 -15.82 -2.19
N GLY A 53 1.37 -15.24 -3.37
CA GLY A 53 2.44 -14.61 -4.15
C GLY A 53 2.79 -13.22 -3.63
N ILE A 54 4.02 -12.78 -3.93
CA ILE A 54 4.47 -11.40 -3.70
C ILE A 54 4.91 -10.77 -5.01
N ARG A 55 4.74 -9.46 -5.11
CA ARG A 55 5.17 -8.66 -6.25
C ARG A 55 5.82 -7.38 -5.76
N TYR A 56 6.77 -6.90 -6.55
CA TYR A 56 7.45 -5.64 -6.30
C TYR A 56 7.25 -4.72 -7.50
N SER A 57 7.01 -3.44 -7.22
CA SER A 57 7.04 -2.43 -8.25
C SER A 57 8.47 -2.14 -8.71
N PRO A 58 8.68 -1.54 -9.89
CA PRO A 58 10.00 -1.04 -10.28
C PRO A 58 10.59 -0.01 -9.30
N THR A 59 9.74 0.67 -8.53
CA THR A 59 10.13 1.62 -7.47
C THR A 59 10.38 0.96 -6.12
N GLY A 60 10.19 -0.36 -6.02
CA GLY A 60 10.42 -1.15 -4.80
C GLY A 60 9.24 -1.20 -3.84
N ASP A 61 8.06 -0.76 -4.26
CA ASP A 61 6.82 -0.87 -3.50
C ASP A 61 6.38 -2.32 -3.45
N PHE A 62 5.87 -2.73 -2.29
CA PHE A 62 5.56 -4.12 -1.97
C PHE A 62 4.09 -4.42 -2.18
N PHE A 63 3.82 -5.60 -2.72
CA PHE A 63 2.49 -6.14 -2.92
C PHE A 63 2.45 -7.62 -2.51
N CYS A 64 1.39 -8.03 -1.80
CA CYS A 64 1.12 -9.44 -1.46
C CYS A 64 -0.26 -9.83 -2.01
N ASP A 65 -0.31 -10.92 -2.76
CA ASP A 65 -1.55 -11.45 -3.33
C ASP A 65 -2.57 -11.71 -2.21
N GLY A 66 -3.85 -11.41 -2.47
CA GLY A 66 -4.91 -11.53 -1.47
C GLY A 66 -5.12 -10.27 -0.62
N PHE A 67 -4.18 -9.34 -0.60
CA PHE A 67 -4.43 -7.98 -0.09
C PHE A 67 -4.88 -7.07 -1.22
N GLN A 68 -5.87 -6.21 -0.96
CA GLN A 68 -6.28 -5.15 -1.89
C GLN A 68 -5.64 -3.81 -1.49
N LEU A 69 -4.31 -3.82 -1.39
CA LEU A 69 -3.52 -2.65 -1.04
C LEU A 69 -2.12 -2.71 -1.63
N GLU A 70 -1.50 -1.55 -1.77
CA GLU A 70 -0.07 -1.40 -2.06
C GLU A 70 0.62 -0.67 -0.92
N VAL A 71 1.81 -1.13 -0.56
CA VAL A 71 2.66 -0.49 0.45
C VAL A 71 3.85 0.14 -0.25
N GLY A 72 4.02 1.44 -0.04
CA GLY A 72 5.20 2.14 -0.51
C GLY A 72 5.98 2.82 0.60
N ALA A 73 7.03 3.53 0.20
CA ALA A 73 7.92 4.25 1.10
C ALA A 73 7.82 5.78 0.87
N GLN A 74 7.87 6.56 1.95
CA GLN A 74 7.96 8.03 1.88
C GLN A 74 9.01 8.56 2.87
N ARG A 75 9.54 9.75 2.61
CA ARG A 75 10.40 10.44 3.56
C ARG A 75 9.59 11.01 4.72
N ALA A 76 10.20 10.97 5.90
CA ALA A 76 9.72 11.59 7.12
C ALA A 76 10.94 12.20 7.86
N GLY A 77 11.37 13.37 7.37
CA GLY A 77 12.65 13.96 7.78
C GLY A 77 13.83 13.10 7.32
N ASP A 78 14.70 12.72 8.25
CA ASP A 78 15.87 11.88 7.99
C ASP A 78 15.54 10.38 7.90
N HIS A 79 14.29 10.01 8.13
CA HIS A 79 13.81 8.62 8.07
C HIS A 79 12.99 8.35 6.82
N VAL A 80 12.88 7.07 6.47
CA VAL A 80 11.93 6.58 5.47
C VAL A 80 10.93 5.68 6.19
N VAL A 81 9.65 5.92 5.95
CA VAL A 81 8.55 5.19 6.58
C VAL A 81 7.55 4.70 5.54
N SER A 82 6.83 3.63 5.88
CA SER A 82 5.82 3.03 5.02
C SER A 82 4.50 3.83 5.00
N TRP A 83 3.87 3.88 3.83
CA TRP A 83 2.50 4.32 3.61
C TRP A 83 1.71 3.20 2.93
N ALA A 84 0.39 3.32 2.86
CA ALA A 84 -0.45 2.35 2.15
C ALA A 84 -1.49 3.03 1.26
N LEU A 85 -1.76 2.43 0.10
CA LEU A 85 -2.88 2.76 -0.78
C LEU A 85 -3.82 1.56 -0.81
N PHE A 86 -5.05 1.76 -0.36
CA PHE A 86 -6.11 0.76 -0.39
C PHE A 86 -6.98 0.99 -1.63
N PHE A 87 -7.43 -0.09 -2.24
CA PHE A 87 -8.31 -0.06 -3.40
C PHE A 87 -9.13 -1.35 -3.48
N VAL A 88 -10.15 -1.38 -4.33
CA VAL A 88 -10.85 -2.62 -4.67
C VAL A 88 -10.39 -3.07 -6.04
N ALA A 89 -9.61 -4.15 -6.07
CA ALA A 89 -9.17 -4.76 -7.31
C ALA A 89 -10.23 -5.70 -7.89
N GLY A 90 -10.36 -5.66 -9.22
CA GLY A 90 -11.06 -6.68 -9.98
C GLY A 90 -10.23 -7.98 -10.13
N PRO A 91 -10.52 -8.80 -11.15
CA PRO A 91 -9.78 -10.03 -11.42
C PRO A 91 -8.28 -9.80 -11.66
N ASP A 92 -7.94 -8.65 -12.26
CA ASP A 92 -6.56 -8.19 -12.39
C ASP A 92 -6.28 -7.08 -11.38
N HIS A 93 -5.28 -7.32 -10.54
CA HIS A 93 -4.84 -6.39 -9.51
C HIS A 93 -3.99 -5.24 -10.08
N SER A 94 -3.32 -5.49 -11.20
CA SER A 94 -2.48 -4.49 -11.87
C SER A 94 -3.33 -3.35 -12.44
N ASP A 95 -4.54 -3.63 -12.91
CA ASP A 95 -5.46 -2.61 -13.43
C ASP A 95 -5.82 -1.55 -12.38
N ALA A 96 -6.15 -1.99 -11.16
CA ALA A 96 -6.51 -1.07 -10.08
C ALA A 96 -5.33 -0.20 -9.66
N ARG A 97 -4.13 -0.79 -9.60
CA ARG A 97 -2.88 -0.08 -9.31
C ARG A 97 -2.56 0.97 -10.38
N ASP A 98 -2.54 0.56 -11.64
CA ASP A 98 -2.17 1.44 -12.76
C ASP A 98 -3.22 2.55 -12.98
N GLY A 99 -4.46 2.32 -12.57
CA GLY A 99 -5.54 3.31 -12.58
C GLY A 99 -5.49 4.34 -11.46
N ALA A 100 -4.65 4.16 -10.42
CA ALA A 100 -4.61 5.07 -9.30
C ALA A 100 -4.10 6.47 -9.72
N PRO A 101 -4.67 7.55 -9.18
CA PRO A 101 -4.25 8.91 -9.51
C PRO A 101 -2.76 9.13 -9.27
N LYS A 102 -2.08 9.83 -10.19
CA LYS A 102 -0.63 10.11 -10.08
C LYS A 102 -0.24 10.77 -8.76
N THR A 103 -1.14 11.55 -8.17
CA THR A 103 -0.96 12.21 -6.88
C THR A 103 -0.90 11.24 -5.69
N ALA A 104 -1.43 10.02 -5.84
CA ALA A 104 -1.32 8.98 -4.84
C ALA A 104 0.12 8.43 -4.73
N TRP A 105 0.88 8.47 -5.83
CA TRP A 105 2.25 7.92 -5.91
C TRP A 105 3.34 8.95 -5.63
N HIS A 106 3.14 10.21 -6.00
CA HIS A 106 4.18 11.23 -5.94
C HIS A 106 3.98 12.17 -4.75
N ARG A 107 4.46 11.75 -3.56
CA ARG A 107 4.59 12.61 -2.38
C ARG A 107 6.03 12.58 -1.85
N TRP A 108 6.65 13.76 -1.83
CA TRP A 108 8.01 14.01 -1.38
C TRP A 108 8.07 14.33 0.11
#